data_AF-A0A9N8QH95-F1
#
_entry.id   AF-A0A9N8QH95-F1
#
_cell.length_a   1.000
_cell.length_b   1.000
_cell.length_c   1.000
_cell.angle_alpha   90.00
_cell.angle_beta   90.00
_cell.angle_gamma   90.00
#
_symmetry.space_group_name_H-M   'P 1'
#
loop_
_entity.id
_entity.type
_entity.pdbx_description
1 polymer ?
#
loop_
_entity_poly.entity_id
_entity_poly.type
_entity_poly.pdbx_seq_one_letter_code
_entity_poly.pdbx_strand_id
1 'polypeptide(L)'
;NCADSPLPPLALTKTPIGPVAQQTAKDAADARTKTTFDPAEIEKVIRNGRIDNETRHEVIDVMRNDPVVSNLTKRLARMNWEQIQQAAHFACRRILNLAEEHGWSTLEIVEAMLSLDPQSPITI
;
A
#
# COMPACT_ATOMS: atom_id res chain seq x y z
N ASN A 1 29.07 8.15 37.18
CA ASN A 1 27.74 8.81 37.16
C ASN A 1 27.36 9.19 35.74
N CYS A 2 26.67 8.30 35.04
CA CYS A 2 25.67 8.58 34.00
C CYS A 2 25.04 7.23 33.70
N ALA A 3 23.95 6.97 34.41
CA ALA A 3 23.30 5.68 34.50
C ALA A 3 22.57 5.32 33.20
N ASP A 4 22.60 4.03 32.90
CA ASP A 4 21.62 3.28 32.14
C ASP A 4 20.19 3.72 32.49
N SER A 5 19.62 4.61 31.70
CA SER A 5 18.19 4.90 31.74
C SER A 5 17.59 4.37 30.44
N PRO A 6 16.81 3.27 30.48
CA PRO A 6 16.08 2.84 29.30
C PRO A 6 15.13 3.96 28.90
N LEU A 7 15.20 4.37 27.63
CA LEU A 7 14.28 5.36 27.05
C LEU A 7 12.85 4.89 27.33
N PRO A 8 11.95 5.77 27.83
CA PRO A 8 10.57 5.39 28.07
C PRO A 8 9.95 4.90 26.76
N PRO A 9 9.10 3.86 26.79
CA PRO A 9 8.39 3.42 25.59
C PRO A 9 7.60 4.61 25.06
N LEU A 10 7.81 4.96 23.79
CA LEU A 10 6.99 5.93 23.08
C LEU A 10 5.57 5.36 23.05
N ALA A 11 4.78 5.68 24.07
CA ALA A 11 3.36 5.43 24.06
C ALA A 11 2.81 6.22 22.87
N LEU A 12 2.47 5.51 21.79
CA LEU A 12 1.64 6.02 20.71
C LEU A 12 0.26 6.31 21.31
N THR A 13 0.15 7.41 22.05
CA THR A 13 -1.15 7.98 22.40
C THR A 13 -1.80 8.30 21.06
N LYS A 14 -2.90 7.60 20.74
CA LYS A 14 -3.69 7.88 19.55
C LYS A 14 -4.03 9.36 19.56
N THR A 15 -3.35 10.14 18.73
CA THR A 15 -3.63 11.57 18.61
C THR A 15 -5.11 11.70 18.28
N PRO A 16 -5.90 12.44 19.07
CA PRO A 16 -7.33 12.55 18.82
C PRO A 16 -7.56 13.10 17.41
N ILE A 17 -8.40 12.42 16.62
CA ILE A 17 -8.73 12.82 15.26
C ILE A 17 -9.36 14.21 15.34
N GLY A 18 -8.75 15.19 14.67
CA GLY A 18 -9.24 16.56 14.65
C GLY A 18 -10.64 16.67 14.02
N PRO A 19 -11.39 17.75 14.32
CA PRO A 19 -12.78 17.90 13.89
C PRO A 19 -12.95 17.85 12.36
N VAL A 20 -11.99 18.39 11.60
CA VAL A 20 -11.98 18.34 10.13
C VAL A 20 -11.89 16.90 9.63
N ALA A 21 -10.97 16.10 10.16
CA ALA A 21 -10.81 14.71 9.74
C ALA A 21 -12.03 13.84 10.11
N GLN A 22 -12.69 14.12 11.24
CA GLN A 22 -13.97 13.48 11.58
C GLN A 22 -15.07 13.86 10.58
N GLN A 23 -15.13 15.12 10.16
CA GLN A 23 -16.11 15.57 9.18
C GLN A 23 -15.83 14.97 7.80
N THR A 24 -14.57 14.95 7.35
CA THR A 24 -14.19 14.30 6.08
C THR A 24 -14.58 12.83 6.03
N ALA A 25 -14.43 12.10 7.14
CA ALA A 25 -14.87 10.70 7.20
C ALA A 25 -16.38 10.55 7.03
N LYS A 26 -17.18 11.47 7.61
CA LYS A 26 -18.63 11.50 7.44
C LYS A 26 -19.03 11.87 6.01
N ASP A 27 -18.40 12.89 5.44
CA ASP A 27 -18.68 13.35 4.07
C ASP A 27 -18.36 12.26 3.05
N ALA A 28 -17.25 11.53 3.24
CA ALA A 28 -16.89 10.40 2.40
C ALA A 28 -17.89 9.23 2.51
N ALA A 29 -18.38 8.95 3.73
CA ALA A 29 -19.41 7.93 3.93
C ALA A 29 -20.74 8.33 3.26
N ASP A 30 -21.19 9.57 3.46
CA ASP A 30 -22.39 10.12 2.83
C ASP A 30 -22.29 10.08 1.30
N ALA A 31 -21.15 10.48 0.73
CA ALA A 31 -20.90 10.39 -0.72
C ALA A 31 -21.00 8.95 -1.25
N ARG A 32 -20.48 7.95 -0.52
CA ARG A 32 -20.63 6.54 -0.89
C ARG A 32 -22.09 6.10 -0.88
N THR A 33 -22.91 6.57 0.07
CA THR A 33 -24.34 6.23 0.10
C THR A 33 -25.16 6.82 -1.04
N LYS A 34 -24.69 7.93 -1.64
CA LYS A 34 -25.33 8.57 -2.79
C LYS A 34 -24.98 7.93 -4.13
N THR A 35 -24.08 6.95 -4.14
CA THR A 35 -23.63 6.30 -5.37
C THR A 35 -24.77 5.43 -5.92
N THR A 36 -25.12 5.63 -7.20
CA THR A 36 -26.25 4.95 -7.87
C THR A 36 -25.84 3.74 -8.70
N PHE A 37 -24.54 3.48 -8.78
CA PHE A 37 -23.95 2.33 -9.47
C PHE A 37 -23.18 1.47 -8.46
N ASP A 38 -22.93 0.21 -8.82
CA ASP A 38 -22.05 -0.66 -8.06
C ASP A 38 -20.59 -0.45 -8.49
N PRO A 39 -19.70 0.08 -7.63
CA PRO A 39 -18.29 0.25 -7.95
C PRO A 39 -17.59 -1.08 -8.28
N ALA A 40 -18.03 -2.20 -7.72
CA ALA A 40 -17.44 -3.51 -7.99
C ALA A 40 -17.69 -3.95 -9.44
N GLU A 41 -18.85 -3.62 -10.00
CA GLU A 41 -19.15 -3.89 -11.41
C GLU A 41 -18.31 -3.01 -12.35
N ILE A 42 -18.06 -1.75 -11.98
CA ILE A 42 -17.15 -0.88 -12.74
C ILE A 42 -15.72 -1.44 -12.73
N GLU A 43 -15.25 -1.91 -11.58
CA GLU A 43 -13.92 -2.51 -11.46
C GLU A 43 -13.74 -3.72 -12.38
N LYS A 44 -14.76 -4.58 -12.49
CA LYS A 44 -14.78 -5.72 -13.43
C LYS A 44 -14.62 -5.26 -14.89
N VAL A 45 -15.31 -4.20 -15.29
CA VAL A 45 -15.26 -3.68 -16.67
C VAL A 45 -13.91 -3.04 -16.98
N ILE A 46 -13.35 -2.24 -16.07
CA ILE A 46 -12.07 -1.54 -16.28
C ILE A 46 -10.90 -2.53 -16.41
N ARG A 47 -10.91 -3.62 -15.62
CA ARG A 47 -9.76 -4.54 -15.52
C ARG A 47 -9.80 -5.72 -16.49
N ASN A 48 -10.94 -5.95 -17.14
CA ASN A 48 -11.14 -6.88 -18.27
C ASN A 48 -10.31 -8.18 -18.20
N GLY A 49 -10.49 -8.96 -17.11
CA GLY A 49 -10.23 -10.39 -17.04
C GLY A 49 -8.78 -10.91 -17.15
N ARG A 50 -7.75 -10.06 -17.13
CA ARG A 50 -6.34 -10.53 -17.22
C ARG A 50 -5.82 -11.12 -15.91
N ILE A 51 -6.22 -10.53 -14.79
CA ILE A 51 -6.04 -11.06 -13.43
C ILE A 51 -7.42 -10.91 -12.79
N ASP A 52 -7.93 -11.95 -12.13
CA ASP A 52 -9.18 -11.83 -11.41
C ASP A 52 -8.99 -10.88 -10.20
N ASN A 53 -10.08 -10.22 -9.80
CA ASN A 53 -9.99 -9.18 -8.78
C ASN A 53 -9.68 -9.74 -7.38
N GLU A 54 -9.95 -11.03 -7.15
CA GLU A 54 -9.70 -11.70 -5.87
C GLU A 54 -8.19 -11.94 -5.71
N THR A 55 -7.55 -12.58 -6.68
CA THR A 55 -6.10 -12.78 -6.77
C THR A 55 -5.34 -11.46 -6.62
N ARG A 56 -5.86 -10.39 -7.23
CA ARG A 56 -5.26 -9.05 -7.05
C ARG A 56 -5.34 -8.56 -5.61
N HIS A 57 -6.49 -8.70 -4.95
CA HIS A 57 -6.61 -8.32 -3.54
C HIS A 57 -5.65 -9.13 -2.66
N GLU A 58 -5.47 -10.42 -2.94
CA GLU A 58 -4.50 -11.26 -2.22
C GLU A 58 -3.06 -10.75 -2.38
N VAL A 59 -2.63 -10.44 -3.61
CA VAL A 59 -1.30 -9.87 -3.88
C VAL A 59 -1.11 -8.55 -3.14
N ILE A 60 -2.09 -7.64 -3.21
CA ILE A 60 -2.04 -6.33 -2.54
C ILE A 60 -1.99 -6.51 -1.02
N ASP A 61 -2.77 -7.43 -0.45
CA ASP A 61 -2.79 -7.66 0.98
C ASP A 61 -1.46 -8.25 1.48
N VAL A 62 -0.84 -9.16 0.73
CA VAL A 62 0.52 -9.63 1.03
C VAL A 62 1.52 -8.46 1.03
N MET A 63 1.50 -7.62 0.00
CA MET A 63 2.39 -6.45 -0.10
C MET A 63 2.15 -5.41 1.00
N ARG A 64 0.89 -5.17 1.37
CA ARG A 64 0.50 -4.22 2.43
C ARG A 64 0.99 -4.68 3.80
N ASN A 65 1.06 -5.98 4.03
CA ASN A 65 1.53 -6.56 5.28
C ASN A 65 3.07 -6.76 5.32
N ASP A 66 3.74 -6.69 4.17
CA ASP A 66 5.20 -6.83 4.11
C ASP A 66 5.91 -5.56 4.66
N PRO A 67 6.84 -5.69 5.62
CA PRO A 67 7.48 -4.55 6.27
C PRO A 67 8.43 -3.75 5.34
N VAL A 68 8.95 -4.37 4.28
CA VAL A 68 9.86 -3.71 3.34
C VAL A 68 9.05 -2.87 2.35
N VAL A 69 7.95 -3.44 1.84
CA VAL A 69 7.17 -2.89 0.73
C VAL A 69 6.06 -1.94 1.20
N SER A 70 5.38 -2.23 2.31
CA SER A 70 4.19 -1.50 2.81
C SER A 70 4.36 0.02 2.98
N ASN A 71 5.56 0.48 3.30
CA ASN A 71 5.87 1.90 3.51
C ASN A 71 6.88 2.45 2.49
N LEU A 72 7.17 1.69 1.43
CA LEU A 72 8.20 2.04 0.46
C LEU A 72 7.92 3.42 -0.17
N THR A 73 6.73 3.65 -0.71
CA THR A 73 6.38 4.93 -1.39
C THR A 73 6.54 6.14 -0.48
N LYS A 74 6.13 6.03 0.79
CA LYS A 74 6.30 7.09 1.81
C LYS A 74 7.77 7.35 2.13
N ARG A 75 8.61 6.31 2.12
CA ARG A 75 10.05 6.40 2.35
C ARG A 75 10.76 7.02 1.15
N LEU A 76 10.41 6.60 -0.07
CA LEU A 76 11.01 7.10 -1.32
C LEU A 76 10.84 8.61 -1.46
N ALA A 77 9.69 9.17 -1.03
CA ALA A 77 9.44 10.61 -1.06
C ALA A 77 10.42 11.46 -0.23
N ARG A 78 11.22 10.85 0.66
CA ARG A 78 12.21 11.54 1.52
C ARG A 78 13.65 11.17 1.17
N MET A 79 13.86 10.38 0.13
CA MET A 79 15.17 9.86 -0.27
C MET A 79 15.76 10.71 -1.41
N ASN A 80 17.08 10.76 -1.48
CA ASN A 80 17.77 11.26 -2.66
C ASN A 80 17.75 10.21 -3.80
N TRP A 81 18.20 10.59 -4.99
CA TRP A 81 18.13 9.73 -6.17
C TRP A 81 18.86 8.38 -6.00
N GLU A 82 20.07 8.39 -5.43
CA GLU A 82 20.86 7.16 -5.23
C GLU A 82 20.19 6.22 -4.23
N GLN A 83 19.63 6.78 -3.15
CA GLN A 83 18.86 6.03 -2.15
C GLN A 83 17.58 5.45 -2.74
N ILE A 84 16.89 6.20 -3.62
CA ILE A 84 15.71 5.72 -4.34
C ILE A 84 16.08 4.51 -5.19
N GLN A 85 17.15 4.59 -5.97
CA GLN A 85 17.59 3.49 -6.82
C GLN A 85 17.93 2.25 -6.00
N GLN A 86 18.67 2.40 -4.91
CA GLN A 86 19.01 1.29 -4.02
C GLN A 86 17.76 0.68 -3.37
N ALA A 87 16.83 1.50 -2.87
CA ALA A 87 15.59 1.04 -2.27
C ALA A 87 14.69 0.31 -3.28
N ALA A 88 14.63 0.80 -4.53
CA ALA A 88 13.89 0.15 -5.61
C ALA A 88 14.45 -1.24 -5.92
N HIS A 89 15.78 -1.41 -6.00
CA HIS A 89 16.40 -2.72 -6.19
C HIS A 89 16.07 -3.71 -5.08
N PHE A 90 16.10 -3.27 -3.81
CA PHE A 90 15.72 -4.11 -2.68
C PHE A 90 14.24 -4.48 -2.70
N ALA A 91 13.37 -3.53 -3.06
CA ALA A 91 11.95 -3.79 -3.21
C ALA A 91 11.67 -4.82 -4.31
N CYS A 92 12.31 -4.68 -5.48
CA CYS A 92 12.19 -5.64 -6.57
C CYS A 92 12.62 -7.04 -6.13
N ARG A 93 13.76 -7.14 -5.43
CA ARG A 93 14.24 -8.42 -4.89
C ARG A 93 13.24 -9.02 -3.89
N ARG A 94 12.67 -8.21 -3.00
CA ARG A 94 11.69 -8.69 -2.02
C ARG A 94 10.41 -9.19 -2.69
N ILE A 95 9.92 -8.50 -3.71
CA ILE A 95 8.71 -8.92 -4.45
C ILE A 95 8.95 -10.25 -5.17
N LEU A 96 10.13 -10.46 -5.75
CA LEU A 96 10.47 -11.75 -6.35
C LEU A 96 10.52 -12.89 -5.31
N ASN A 97 11.02 -12.61 -4.10
CA ASN A 97 10.97 -13.59 -3.02
C ASN A 97 9.53 -13.89 -2.58
N LEU A 98 8.69 -12.85 -2.42
CA LEU A 98 7.27 -13.03 -2.11
C LEU A 98 6.54 -13.82 -3.20
N ALA A 99 6.88 -13.56 -4.45
CA ALA A 99 6.32 -14.29 -5.59
C ALA A 99 6.68 -15.78 -5.55
N GLU A 100 7.92 -16.12 -5.18
CA GLU A 100 8.33 -17.50 -4.99
C GLU A 100 7.64 -18.15 -3.78
N GLU A 101 7.58 -17.43 -2.64
CA GLU A 101 6.92 -17.89 -1.41
C GLU A 101 5.42 -18.19 -1.61
N HIS A 102 4.74 -17.37 -2.42
CA HIS A 102 3.29 -17.44 -2.65
C HIS A 102 2.90 -18.07 -3.99
N GLY A 103 3.87 -18.52 -4.80
CA GLY A 103 3.61 -19.17 -6.09
C GLY A 103 2.99 -18.26 -7.16
N TRP A 104 3.32 -16.96 -7.13
CA TRP A 104 2.77 -15.97 -8.07
C TRP A 104 3.23 -16.23 -9.50
N SER A 105 2.30 -16.09 -10.43
CA SER A 105 2.52 -16.01 -11.86
C SER A 105 3.19 -14.69 -12.26
N THR A 106 3.68 -14.64 -13.50
CA THR A 106 4.26 -13.41 -14.06
C THR A 106 3.30 -12.21 -14.01
N LEU A 107 1.99 -12.45 -14.17
CA LEU A 107 1.00 -11.38 -14.15
C LEU A 107 0.85 -10.78 -12.74
N GLU A 108 0.81 -11.62 -11.71
CA GLU A 108 0.74 -11.19 -10.31
C GLU A 108 2.02 -10.43 -9.89
N ILE A 109 3.18 -10.88 -10.35
CA ILE A 109 4.44 -10.16 -10.14
C ILE A 109 4.40 -8.76 -10.79
N VAL A 110 3.88 -8.66 -12.02
CA VAL A 110 3.75 -7.36 -12.70
C VAL A 110 2.75 -6.46 -11.97
N GLU A 111 1.61 -6.97 -11.52
CA GLU A 111 0.62 -6.21 -10.73
C GLU A 111 1.23 -5.70 -9.42
N ALA A 112 2.03 -6.55 -8.74
CA ALA A 112 2.75 -6.15 -7.54
C ALA A 112 3.73 -4.99 -7.80
N MET A 113 4.46 -5.03 -8.91
CA MET A 113 5.38 -3.94 -9.28
C MET A 113 4.63 -2.66 -9.63
N LEU A 114 3.54 -2.75 -10.40
CA LEU A 114 2.73 -1.58 -10.79
C LEU A 114 2.07 -0.92 -9.57
N SER A 115 1.71 -1.68 -8.56
CA SER A 115 1.14 -1.18 -7.31
C SER A 115 2.12 -0.32 -6.50
N LEU A 116 3.41 -0.33 -6.83
CA LEU A 116 4.43 0.51 -6.20
C LEU A 116 4.78 1.76 -7.00
N ASP A 117 4.27 1.87 -8.24
CA ASP A 117 4.53 3.03 -9.09
C ASP A 117 3.62 4.20 -8.69
N PRO A 118 4.14 5.29 -8.12
CA PRO A 118 3.32 6.46 -7.75
C PRO A 118 2.74 7.21 -8.95
N GLN A 119 3.15 6.91 -10.19
CA GLN A 119 2.62 7.53 -11.41
C GLN A 119 1.54 6.68 -12.09
N SER A 120 1.32 5.44 -11.64
CA SER A 120 0.29 4.61 -12.25
C SER A 120 -1.11 5.13 -11.88
N PRO A 121 -2.02 5.30 -12.86
CA PRO A 121 -3.40 5.76 -12.62
C PRO A 121 -4.25 4.73 -11.87
N ILE A 122 -3.69 3.55 -11.60
CA ILE A 122 -4.33 2.39 -10.99
C ILE A 122 -3.74 2.11 -9.59
N THR A 123 -2.73 2.88 -9.19
CA THR A 123 -2.04 2.76 -7.91
C THR A 123 -2.98 3.09 -6.75
N ILE A 124 -2.91 2.27 -5.69
CA ILE A 124 -3.74 2.39 -4.47
C ILE A 124 -3.07 3.31 -3.46
#